data_AF-A0A2G6H6K4-F1
#
_entry.id   AF-A0A2G6H6K4-F1
#
_cell.length_a   1.000
_cell.length_b   1.000
_cell.length_c   1.000
_cell.angle_alpha   90.00
_cell.angle_beta   90.00
_cell.angle_gamma   90.00
#
_symmetry.space_group_name_H-M   'P 1'
#
loop_
_entity.id
_entity.type
_entity.pdbx_description
1 polymer ?
#
loop_
_entity_poly.entity_id
_entity_poly.type
_entity_poly.pdbx_seq_one_letter_code
_entity_poly.pdbx_strand_id
1 'polypeptide(L)'
;MRLKATDLFLALLAIMLVSVSFWQTWLGLSQFFEGASLIIALVLSLLLLFLAFLIRSAKADGKPTGGLLGLYVFVAMFCFIGNFNAIYTRFMKTEIYTTEIKKMNDKFNKLKSDVDSRLTYIVDMGVQTKSTKHK
;
A
#
# COMPACT_ATOMS: atom_id res chain seq x y z
N MET A 1 44.18 -5.37 8.02
CA MET A 1 42.88 -6.09 8.12
C MET A 1 42.84 -7.17 7.05
N ARG A 2 42.81 -8.46 7.42
CA ARG A 2 42.56 -9.53 6.45
C ARG A 2 41.05 -9.63 6.25
N LEU A 3 40.57 -9.26 5.06
CA LEU A 3 39.20 -9.52 4.64
C LEU A 3 39.01 -11.05 4.62
N LYS A 4 38.30 -11.59 5.61
CA LYS A 4 37.84 -12.98 5.56
C LYS A 4 36.64 -13.04 4.62
N ALA A 5 36.42 -14.17 3.97
CA ALA A 5 35.21 -14.41 3.17
C ALA A 5 33.92 -14.11 3.95
N THR A 6 33.96 -14.28 5.28
CA THR A 6 32.90 -13.93 6.22
C THR A 6 32.58 -12.43 6.25
N ASP A 7 33.58 -11.54 6.18
CA ASP A 7 33.35 -10.09 6.17
C ASP A 7 32.73 -9.64 4.84
N LEU A 8 33.14 -10.26 3.73
CA LEU A 8 32.55 -10.03 2.40
C LEU A 8 31.08 -10.49 2.38
N PHE A 9 30.80 -11.67 2.93
CA PHE A 9 29.44 -12.19 3.06
C PHE A 9 28.55 -11.30 3.93
N LEU A 10 29.05 -10.86 5.10
CA LEU A 10 28.31 -9.94 5.97
C LEU A 10 28.04 -8.59 5.28
N ALA A 11 29.00 -8.05 4.52
CA ALA A 11 28.81 -6.79 3.79
C ALA A 11 27.73 -6.92 2.72
N LEU A 12 27.76 -8.02 1.95
CA LEU A 12 26.77 -8.29 0.91
C LEU A 12 25.37 -8.50 1.49
N LEU A 13 25.28 -9.24 2.60
CA LEU A 13 24.04 -9.47 3.33
C LEU A 13 23.48 -8.15 3.92
N ALA A 14 24.34 -7.28 4.44
CA ALA A 14 23.94 -5.96 4.92
C ALA A 14 23.38 -5.07 3.80
N ILE A 15 24.02 -5.04 2.62
CA ILE A 15 23.52 -4.29 1.45
C ILE A 15 22.14 -4.82 1.02
N MET A 16 21.97 -6.15 0.99
CA MET A 16 20.70 -6.77 0.64
C MET A 16 19.59 -6.42 1.63
N LEU A 17 19.86 -6.52 2.94
CA LEU A 17 18.91 -6.17 3.99
C LEU A 17 18.49 -4.69 3.94
N VAL A 18 19.45 -3.78 3.75
CA VAL A 18 19.19 -2.34 3.67
C VAL A 18 18.35 -2.03 2.44
N SER A 19 18.64 -2.66 1.29
CA SER A 19 17.88 -2.45 0.06
C SER A 19 16.43 -2.88 0.19
N VAL A 20 16.18 -4.07 0.76
CA VAL A 20 14.83 -4.57 1.02
C VAL A 20 14.10 -3.70 2.05
N SER A 21 14.78 -3.27 3.11
CA SER A 21 14.22 -2.40 4.14
C SER A 21 13.81 -1.03 3.59
N PHE A 22 14.65 -0.44 2.72
CA PHE A 22 14.36 0.81 2.03
C PHE A 22 13.12 0.67 1.13
N TRP A 23 13.06 -0.37 0.30
CA TRP A 23 11.94 -0.62 -0.61
C TRP A 23 10.61 -0.79 0.14
N GLN A 24 10.61 -1.55 1.24
CA GLN A 24 9.45 -1.75 2.09
C GLN A 24 8.98 -0.45 2.76
N THR A 25 9.92 0.35 3.25
CA THR A 25 9.61 1.64 3.90
C THR A 25 9.02 2.63 2.90
N TRP A 26 9.53 2.67 1.67
CA TRP A 26 8.98 3.49 0.60
C TRP A 26 7.54 3.10 0.28
N LEU A 27 7.28 1.82 -0.02
CA LEU A 27 5.93 1.34 -0.35
C LEU A 27 4.94 1.53 0.81
N GLY A 28 5.45 1.47 2.04
CA GLY A 28 4.75 1.83 3.28
C GLY A 28 4.24 3.27 3.25
N LEU A 29 5.14 4.21 2.96
CA LEU A 29 4.90 5.64 3.06
C LEU A 29 4.22 6.25 1.83
N SER A 30 4.38 5.65 0.65
CA SER A 30 3.82 6.16 -0.62
C SER A 30 2.30 6.19 -0.66
N GLN A 31 1.64 5.52 0.29
CA GLN A 31 0.18 5.52 0.38
C GLN A 31 -0.38 6.74 1.14
N PHE A 32 0.49 7.48 1.85
CA PHE A 32 0.13 8.68 2.62
C PHE A 32 0.80 9.94 2.10
N PHE A 33 2.06 9.83 1.66
CA PHE A 33 2.88 10.94 1.18
C PHE A 33 3.30 10.66 -0.26
N GLU A 34 2.38 10.84 -1.20
CA GLU A 34 2.51 10.45 -2.61
C GLU A 34 3.86 10.84 -3.25
N GLY A 35 4.34 12.07 -3.04
CA GLY A 35 5.63 12.56 -3.55
C GLY A 35 6.77 12.66 -2.52
N ALA A 36 6.45 12.78 -1.23
CA ALA A 36 7.47 12.93 -0.17
C ALA A 36 7.93 11.58 0.42
N SER A 37 7.25 10.47 0.10
CA SER A 37 7.57 9.13 0.61
C SER A 37 8.99 8.68 0.29
N LEU A 38 9.48 9.03 -0.90
CA LEU A 38 10.82 8.69 -1.37
C LEU A 38 11.89 9.31 -0.47
N ILE A 39 11.76 10.60 -0.21
CA ILE A 39 12.73 11.39 0.56
C ILE A 39 12.73 10.92 2.01
N ILE A 40 11.53 10.72 2.59
CA ILE A 40 11.40 10.30 3.99
C ILE A 40 11.91 8.85 4.17
N ALA A 41 11.63 7.94 3.24
CA ALA A 41 12.16 6.57 3.28
C ALA A 41 13.69 6.53 3.16
N LEU A 42 14.28 7.42 2.37
CA LEU A 42 15.73 7.54 2.20
C LEU A 42 16.38 8.06 3.47
N VAL A 43 15.83 9.11 4.06
CA VAL A 43 16.33 9.68 5.33
C VAL A 43 16.23 8.65 6.47
N LEU A 44 15.12 7.90 6.55
CA LEU A 44 14.93 6.85 7.56
C LEU A 44 15.88 5.65 7.37
N SER A 45 16.08 5.17 6.13
CA SER A 45 17.00 4.04 5.89
C SER A 45 18.44 4.43 6.19
N LEU A 46 18.84 5.66 5.85
CA LEU A 46 20.17 6.19 6.14
C LEU A 46 20.38 6.39 7.65
N LEU A 47 19.36 6.87 8.36
CA LEU A 47 19.37 7.01 9.81
C LEU A 47 19.52 5.64 10.51
N LEU A 48 18.78 4.62 10.07
CA LEU A 48 18.89 3.25 10.62
C LEU A 48 20.25 2.62 10.31
N LEU A 49 20.78 2.81 9.11
CA LEU A 49 22.13 2.37 8.74
C LEU A 49 23.19 3.03 9.64
N PHE A 50 23.08 4.34 9.84
CA PHE A 50 23.97 5.09 10.71
C PHE A 50 23.89 4.61 12.16
N LEU A 51 22.70 4.38 12.69
CA LEU A 51 22.49 3.83 14.03
C LEU A 51 23.07 2.42 14.17
N ALA A 52 22.90 1.55 13.17
CA ALA A 52 23.46 0.20 13.16
C ALA A 52 25.00 0.24 13.15
N PHE A 53 25.59 1.18 12.40
CA PHE A 53 27.03 1.40 12.40
C PHE A 53 27.53 1.92 13.75
N LEU A 54 26.78 2.82 14.39
CA LEU A 54 27.10 3.36 15.71
C LEU A 54 27.01 2.28 16.79
N ILE A 55 25.99 1.42 16.75
CA ILE A 55 25.87 0.25 17.63
C ILE A 55 27.04 -0.71 17.43
N ARG A 56 27.43 -0.98 16.17
CA ARG A 56 28.59 -1.82 15.86
C ARG A 56 29.89 -1.23 16.42
N SER A 57 30.10 0.08 16.24
CA SER A 57 31.27 0.78 16.78
C SER A 57 31.27 0.80 18.31
N ALA A 58 30.13 1.06 18.94
CA ALA A 58 29.99 1.08 20.39
C ALA A 58 30.19 -0.32 21.02
N LYS A 59 29.74 -1.38 20.35
CA LYS A 59 30.03 -2.77 20.76
C LYS A 59 31.51 -3.12 20.61
N ALA A 60 32.19 -2.64 19.57
CA ALA A 60 33.62 -2.85 19.39
C ALA A 60 34.45 -2.12 20.48
N ASP A 61 33.98 -0.97 20.94
CA ASP A 61 34.57 -0.18 22.03
C ASP A 61 34.21 -0.68 23.44
N GLY A 62 33.35 -1.69 23.59
CA GLY A 62 32.90 -2.20 24.89
C GLY A 62 31.99 -1.24 25.68
N LYS A 63 31.41 -0.22 25.03
CA LYS A 63 30.55 0.79 25.67
C LYS A 63 29.12 0.25 25.87
N PRO A 64 28.42 0.67 26.93
CA PRO A 64 27.04 0.25 27.19
C PRO A 64 26.13 0.68 26.04
N THR A 65 25.64 -0.30 25.27
CA THR A 65 24.89 -0.07 24.02
C THR A 65 23.37 -0.03 24.22
N GLY A 66 22.89 -0.07 25.47
CA GLY A 66 21.46 -0.20 25.80
C GLY A 66 20.59 0.95 25.28
N GLY A 67 21.03 2.21 25.43
CA GLY A 67 20.29 3.37 24.94
C GLY A 67 20.22 3.44 23.41
N LEU A 68 21.32 3.07 22.74
CA LEU A 68 21.38 3.02 21.28
C LEU A 68 20.51 1.92 20.69
N LEU A 69 20.45 0.77 21.36
CA LEU A 69 19.57 -0.33 20.98
C LEU A 69 18.09 0.05 21.17
N GLY A 70 17.75 0.77 22.25
CA GLY A 70 16.40 1.28 22.48
C GLY A 70 15.94 2.25 21.39
N LEU A 71 16.80 3.21 21.01
CA LEU A 71 16.51 4.13 19.90
C LEU A 71 16.35 3.39 18.57
N TYR A 72 17.19 2.38 18.32
CA TYR A 72 17.07 1.53 17.13
C TYR A 72 15.74 0.79 17.09
N VAL A 73 15.30 0.19 18.19
CA VAL A 73 14.02 -0.50 18.28
C VAL A 73 12.84 0.46 18.11
N PHE A 74 12.92 1.66 18.67
CA PHE A 74 11.89 2.70 18.50
C PHE A 74 11.71 3.10 17.03
N VAL A 75 12.82 3.40 16.34
CA VAL A 75 12.80 3.76 14.92
C VAL A 75 12.35 2.57 14.06
N ALA A 76 12.80 1.35 14.40
CA ALA A 76 12.38 0.13 13.71
C ALA A 76 10.87 -0.13 13.85
N MET A 77 10.27 0.12 15.02
CA MET A 77 8.82 0.06 15.21
C MET A 77 8.09 1.10 14.36
N PHE A 78 8.63 2.31 14.23
CA PHE A 78 8.03 3.34 13.37
C PHE A 78 8.03 2.92 11.89
N CYS A 79 9.14 2.35 11.41
CA CYS A 79 9.21 1.76 10.06
C CYS A 79 8.25 0.57 9.89
N PHE A 80 8.10 -0.26 10.93
CA PHE A 80 7.18 -1.39 10.93
C PHE A 80 5.72 -0.93 10.80
N ILE A 81 5.30 0.07 11.57
CA ILE A 81 3.95 0.65 11.47
C ILE A 81 3.74 1.24 10.07
N GLY A 82 4.73 1.92 9.50
CA GLY A 82 4.66 2.43 8.12
C GLY A 82 4.43 1.32 7.08
N ASN A 83 5.09 0.16 7.23
CA ASN A 83 4.86 -1.01 6.39
C ASN A 83 3.41 -1.55 6.53
N PHE A 84 2.88 -1.62 7.76
CA PHE A 84 1.49 -2.02 8.01
C PHE A 84 0.45 -1.00 7.53
N ASN A 85 0.75 0.29 7.60
CA ASN A 85 -0.17 1.35 7.20
C ASN A 85 -0.52 1.29 5.70
N ALA A 86 0.44 0.81 4.89
CA ALA A 86 0.25 0.49 3.48
C ALA A 86 -0.61 -0.75 3.21
N ILE A 87 -0.67 -1.67 4.18
CA ILE A 87 -1.50 -2.88 4.09
C ILE A 87 -2.95 -2.51 4.42
N TYR A 88 -3.18 -1.75 5.49
CA TYR A 88 -4.51 -1.27 5.88
C TYR A 88 -5.16 -0.42 4.80
N THR A 89 -4.43 0.53 4.22
CA THR A 89 -4.98 1.40 3.17
C THR A 89 -5.22 0.65 1.86
N ARG A 90 -4.39 -0.34 1.50
CA ARG A 90 -4.64 -1.20 0.33
C ARG A 90 -5.87 -2.09 0.50
N PHE A 91 -6.07 -2.68 1.66
CA PHE A 91 -7.26 -3.48 1.91
C PHE A 91 -8.53 -2.62 1.92
N MET A 92 -8.48 -1.46 2.58
CA MET A 92 -9.62 -0.54 2.61
C MET A 92 -9.97 0.01 1.22
N LYS A 93 -8.98 0.35 0.38
CA LYS A 93 -9.23 0.75 -1.02
C LYS A 93 -9.84 -0.38 -1.86
N THR A 94 -9.35 -1.62 -1.69
CA THR A 94 -9.82 -2.77 -2.48
C THR A 94 -11.29 -3.12 -2.18
N GLU A 95 -11.70 -3.01 -0.91
CA GLU A 95 -13.10 -3.21 -0.51
C GLU A 95 -14.02 -2.11 -1.08
N ILE A 96 -13.57 -0.85 -1.08
CA ILE A 96 -14.33 0.28 -1.64
C ILE A 96 -14.52 0.10 -3.15
N TYR A 97 -13.46 -0.19 -3.92
CA TYR A 97 -13.58 -0.34 -5.38
C TYR A 97 -14.50 -1.48 -5.80
N THR A 98 -14.44 -2.61 -5.11
CA THR A 98 -15.30 -3.76 -5.39
C THR A 98 -16.76 -3.42 -5.10
N THR A 99 -17.02 -2.70 -4.01
CA THR A 99 -18.37 -2.26 -3.63
C THR A 99 -18.93 -1.22 -4.60
N GLU A 100 -18.12 -0.24 -5.03
CA GLU A 100 -18.53 0.79 -5.99
C GLU A 100 -18.85 0.20 -7.37
N ILE A 101 -18.04 -0.75 -7.88
CA ILE A 101 -18.33 -1.41 -9.16
C ILE A 101 -19.62 -2.23 -9.07
N LYS A 102 -19.83 -2.97 -7.99
CA LYS A 102 -21.07 -3.73 -7.79
C LYS A 102 -22.30 -2.82 -7.73
N LYS A 103 -22.20 -1.70 -7.01
CA LYS A 103 -23.27 -0.69 -6.90
C LYS A 103 -23.56 0.01 -8.22
N MET A 104 -22.55 0.30 -9.05
CA MET A 104 -22.76 0.82 -10.40
C MET A 104 -23.46 -0.19 -11.30
N ASN A 105 -23.04 -1.46 -11.26
CA ASN A 105 -23.67 -2.52 -12.05
C ASN A 105 -25.14 -2.74 -11.67
N ASP A 106 -25.45 -2.72 -10.37
CA ASP A 106 -26.82 -2.83 -9.87
C ASP A 106 -27.69 -1.63 -10.30
N LYS A 107 -27.15 -0.41 -10.23
CA LYS A 107 -27.84 0.80 -10.74
C LYS A 107 -28.10 0.70 -12.24
N PHE A 108 -27.11 0.24 -13.02
CA PHE A 108 -27.25 0.09 -14.47
C PHE A 108 -28.32 -0.94 -14.84
N ASN A 109 -28.33 -2.09 -14.18
CA ASN A 109 -29.35 -3.12 -14.39
C ASN A 109 -30.76 -2.64 -14.02
N LYS A 110 -30.88 -1.89 -12.91
CA LYS A 110 -32.17 -1.31 -12.49
C LYS A 110 -32.68 -0.28 -13.50
N LEU A 111 -31.79 0.55 -14.03
CA LEU A 111 -32.12 1.54 -15.06
C LEU A 111 -32.52 0.88 -16.38
N LYS A 112 -31.78 -0.16 -16.79
CA LYS A 112 -32.10 -0.95 -17.99
C LYS A 112 -33.49 -1.57 -17.88
N SER A 113 -33.82 -2.19 -16.74
CA SER A 113 -35.13 -2.79 -16.50
C SER A 113 -36.27 -1.75 -16.48
N ASP A 114 -36.05 -0.56 -15.92
CA ASP A 114 -37.04 0.52 -15.94
C ASP A 114 -37.29 1.05 -17.36
N VAL A 115 -36.23 1.23 -18.16
CA VAL A 115 -36.35 1.64 -19.57
C VAL A 115 -37.05 0.56 -20.39
N ASP A 116 -36.68 -0.71 -20.23
CA ASP A 116 -37.25 -1.81 -21.01
C ASP A 116 -38.73 -2.05 -20.68
N SER A 117 -39.10 -1.91 -19.40
CA SER A 117 -40.52 -1.98 -18.98
C SER A 117 -41.34 -0.81 -19.52
N ARG A 118 -40.82 0.42 -19.51
CA ARG A 118 -41.48 1.59 -20.13
C ARG A 118 -41.58 1.45 -21.64
N LEU A 119 -40.54 0.95 -22.30
CA LEU A 119 -40.53 0.75 -23.75
C LEU A 119 -41.55 -0.32 -24.15
N THR A 120 -41.60 -1.44 -23.43
CA THR A 120 -42.60 -2.50 -23.63
C THR A 120 -44.02 -1.98 -23.44
N TYR A 121 -44.25 -1.16 -22.39
CA TYR A 121 -45.55 -0.54 -22.14
C TYR A 121 -45.99 0.43 -23.26
N ILE A 122 -45.07 1.26 -23.77
CA ILE A 122 -45.36 2.19 -24.88
C ILE A 122 -45.63 1.43 -26.17
N VAL A 123 -44.86 0.36 -26.46
CA VAL A 123 -45.06 -0.48 -27.64
C VAL A 123 -46.41 -1.19 -27.57
N ASP A 124 -46.77 -1.76 -26.43
CA ASP A 124 -48.06 -2.45 -26.24
C ASP A 124 -49.25 -1.48 -26.39
N MET A 125 -49.17 -0.29 -25.78
CA MET A 125 -50.20 0.76 -25.99
C MET A 125 -50.26 1.27 -27.43
N GLY A 126 -49.11 1.42 -28.11
CA GLY A 126 -49.05 1.82 -29.52
C GLY A 126 -49.65 0.78 -30.46
N VAL A 127 -49.55 -0.50 -30.12
CA VAL A 127 -50.17 -1.63 -30.84
C VAL A 127 -51.68 -1.64 -30.61
N GLN A 128 -52.15 -1.44 -29.37
CA GLN A 128 -53.58 -1.38 -29.06
C GLN A 128 -54.28 -0.20 -29.76
N THR A 129 -53.62 0.95 -29.87
CA THR A 129 -54.18 2.15 -30.53
C THR A 129 -54.35 1.99 -32.03
N LYS A 130 -53.56 1.13 -32.70
CA LYS A 130 -53.73 0.81 -34.12
C LYS A 130 -54.84 -0.20 -34.38
N SER A 131 -55.14 -1.09 -33.43
CA SER A 131 -56.21 -2.09 -33.56
C SER A 131 -57.61 -1.46 -33.46
N THR A 132 -57.78 -0.38 -32.71
CA THR A 132 -59.09 0.31 -32.57
C THR A 132 -59.43 1.24 -33.75
N LYS A 133 -58.46 1.56 -34.63
CA LYS A 133 -58.69 2.39 -35.82
C LYS A 133 -59.11 1.61 -37.08
N HIS A 134 -59.22 0.29 -37.00
CA HIS A 134 -59.61 -0.58 -38.12
C HIS A 134 -60.97 -1.28 -37.91
N LYS A 135 -61.88 -0.64 -37.16
CA LYS A 135 -63.31 -0.97 -37.16
C LYS A 135 -64.07 -0.01 -38.07
#